data_AF-A0A975AID5-F1
#
_entry.id   AF-A0A975AID5-F1
#
_cell.length_a   1.000
_cell.length_b   1.000
_cell.length_c   1.000
_cell.angle_alpha   90.00
_cell.angle_beta   90.00
_cell.angle_gamma   90.00
#
_symmetry.space_group_name_H-M   'P 1'
#
loop_
_entity.id
_entity.type
_entity.pdbx_description
1 polymer ?
#
loop_
_entity_poly.entity_id
_entity_poly.type
_entity_poly.pdbx_seq_one_letter_code
_entity_poly.pdbx_strand_id
1 'polypeptide(L)'
;MYEELLENTHGKELSHLSSVQLHGGPSPNGLEEGLYSYTLKKWNYLTGTSVSLEKGSVIHLYHMDEKQEIKDLARVLSHEYGHHFTIYYLAKNDKNFFLDWEESSFYQIREGDVYPKMSDDPQADHRWMIAEICAEDYVQLYGSPLAKKSVKVYDISERLEKGLLTNDLNYSSQYFNIVPQENMDIPLALEVEVNTGYWQELSGIDSNKSVYSKPKLILGERKEVSNGYIAQTLEWTSSINEQGEEAINYTLVAMNSNTHQFLPIKSISDSETKNAVIGTVLDRNGFSQRVYTDSFVQQLGKGGYDDLRIIAVGRNGEAISSDSYLMDFNSGTLISKSEPASIQEEYQKSDQQEEKAKENKLVEFLDRIMDQLFSLFEQLFDKQVS
;
A
#
# COMPACT_ATOMS: atom_id res chain seq x y z
N MET A 1 -22.01 7.10 6.18
CA MET A 1 -21.73 5.65 6.15
C MET A 1 -22.59 4.92 5.14
N TYR A 2 -23.91 4.83 5.30
CA TYR A 2 -24.76 4.16 4.30
C TYR A 2 -24.64 4.79 2.90
N GLU A 3 -24.68 6.13 2.80
CA GLU A 3 -24.47 6.84 1.53
C GLU A 3 -23.11 6.51 0.94
N GLU A 4 -22.03 6.62 1.72
CA GLU A 4 -20.67 6.26 1.29
C GLU A 4 -20.55 4.80 0.82
N LEU A 5 -21.22 3.86 1.49
CA LEU A 5 -21.26 2.46 1.03
C LEU A 5 -21.89 2.36 -0.36
N LEU A 6 -22.97 3.10 -0.63
CA LEU A 6 -23.66 3.09 -1.93
C LEU A 6 -22.90 3.86 -3.02
N GLU A 7 -21.94 4.70 -2.67
CA GLU A 7 -21.03 5.34 -3.64
C GLU A 7 -19.96 4.36 -4.16
N ASN A 8 -19.81 3.19 -3.53
CA ASN A 8 -19.01 2.10 -4.08
C ASN A 8 -19.75 1.44 -5.24
N THR A 9 -19.01 1.04 -6.28
CA THR A 9 -19.63 0.33 -7.41
C THR A 9 -20.04 -1.06 -6.97
N HIS A 10 -21.34 -1.35 -7.04
CA HIS A 10 -21.93 -2.56 -6.51
C HIS A 10 -22.95 -3.20 -7.47
N GLY A 11 -23.24 -4.47 -7.27
CA GLY A 11 -24.18 -5.28 -8.03
C GLY A 11 -25.09 -6.12 -7.14
N LYS A 12 -25.25 -7.40 -7.50
CA LYS A 12 -26.17 -8.33 -6.81
C LYS A 12 -25.64 -8.80 -5.47
N GLU A 13 -24.32 -8.77 -5.30
CA GLU A 13 -23.61 -9.12 -4.07
C GLU A 13 -24.12 -8.32 -2.88
N LEU A 14 -24.43 -7.03 -3.05
CA LEU A 14 -24.91 -6.15 -1.97
C LEU A 14 -26.08 -6.76 -1.17
N SER A 15 -26.92 -7.58 -1.82
CA SER A 15 -28.04 -8.28 -1.16
C SER A 15 -27.64 -9.43 -0.22
N HIS A 16 -26.35 -9.76 -0.15
CA HIS A 16 -25.73 -10.72 0.77
C HIS A 16 -25.10 -10.02 1.98
N LEU A 17 -24.84 -8.71 1.90
CA LEU A 17 -24.39 -7.89 3.02
C LEU A 17 -25.58 -7.57 3.93
N SER A 18 -25.46 -7.92 5.21
CA SER A 18 -26.49 -7.68 6.23
C SER A 18 -26.36 -6.30 6.87
N SER A 19 -25.13 -5.92 7.26
CA SER A 19 -24.89 -4.69 8.01
C SER A 19 -23.44 -4.23 7.94
N VAL A 20 -23.23 -2.93 8.13
CA VAL A 20 -21.95 -2.33 8.53
C VAL A 20 -22.07 -1.94 10.01
N GLN A 21 -21.19 -2.49 10.85
CA GLN A 21 -21.18 -2.28 12.30
C GLN A 21 -20.00 -1.37 12.69
N LEU A 22 -20.31 -0.34 13.47
CA LEU A 22 -19.37 0.70 13.88
C LEU A 22 -18.99 0.49 15.35
N HIS A 23 -17.70 0.35 15.63
CA HIS A 23 -17.17 0.07 16.96
C HIS A 23 -16.25 1.21 17.40
N GLY A 24 -16.50 1.77 18.59
CA GLY A 24 -15.69 2.87 19.12
C GLY A 24 -14.23 2.47 19.30
N GLY A 25 -13.96 1.36 20.00
CA GLY A 25 -12.59 0.93 20.30
C GLY A 25 -11.91 0.09 19.22
N PRO A 26 -10.71 -0.45 19.54
CA PRO A 26 -9.95 -1.31 18.64
C PRO A 26 -10.66 -2.62 18.32
N SER A 27 -10.21 -3.28 17.27
CA SER A 27 -10.58 -4.66 16.96
C SER A 27 -10.16 -5.62 18.09
N PRO A 28 -10.73 -6.85 18.17
CA PRO A 28 -10.35 -7.82 19.19
C PRO A 28 -8.85 -8.16 19.24
N ASN A 29 -8.15 -8.09 18.11
CA ASN A 29 -6.69 -8.28 18.00
C ASN A 29 -5.92 -6.95 18.09
N GLY A 30 -6.59 -5.80 18.04
CA GLY A 30 -6.01 -4.47 18.22
C GLY A 30 -5.25 -3.91 17.01
N LEU A 31 -5.31 -4.57 15.86
CA LEU A 31 -4.48 -4.27 14.69
C LEU A 31 -5.28 -3.75 13.49
N GLU A 32 -6.59 -4.00 13.44
CA GLU A 32 -7.40 -3.82 12.23
C GLU A 32 -8.33 -2.60 12.36
N GLU A 33 -8.36 -1.74 11.33
CA GLU A 33 -9.35 -0.66 11.22
C GLU A 33 -10.69 -1.16 10.66
N GLY A 34 -10.68 -2.31 9.96
CA GLY A 34 -11.84 -2.95 9.35
C GLY A 34 -11.73 -4.47 9.38
N LEU A 35 -12.88 -5.16 9.38
CA LEU A 35 -12.95 -6.62 9.25
C LEU A 35 -14.22 -7.03 8.52
N TYR A 36 -14.09 -7.83 7.47
CA TYR A 36 -15.18 -8.45 6.77
C TYR A 36 -15.45 -9.89 7.25
N SER A 37 -16.63 -10.10 7.83
CA SER A 37 -17.10 -11.40 8.30
C SER A 37 -18.10 -12.03 7.31
N TYR A 38 -17.84 -13.27 6.91
CA TYR A 38 -18.65 -13.97 5.92
C TYR A 38 -18.77 -15.47 6.19
N THR A 39 -19.66 -16.14 5.46
CA THR A 39 -19.78 -17.60 5.49
C THR A 39 -19.88 -18.13 4.08
N LEU A 40 -19.01 -19.08 3.75
CA LEU A 40 -19.06 -19.80 2.48
C LEU A 40 -19.76 -21.15 2.67
N LYS A 41 -20.61 -21.48 1.71
CA LYS A 41 -21.19 -22.80 1.59
C LYS A 41 -20.54 -23.59 0.48
N LYS A 42 -20.04 -24.78 0.81
CA LYS A 42 -19.44 -25.73 -0.12
C LYS A 42 -20.36 -26.94 -0.28
N TRP A 43 -20.66 -27.31 -1.53
CA TRP A 43 -21.40 -28.53 -1.85
C TRP A 43 -20.56 -29.43 -2.75
N ASN A 44 -20.42 -30.68 -2.35
CA ASN A 44 -19.74 -31.69 -3.15
C ASN A 44 -20.77 -32.46 -3.98
N TYR A 45 -20.58 -32.46 -5.29
CA TYR A 45 -21.32 -33.28 -6.24
C TYR A 45 -20.37 -34.35 -6.81
N LEU A 46 -20.94 -35.38 -7.46
CA LEU A 46 -20.14 -36.40 -8.16
C LEU A 46 -19.21 -35.80 -9.23
N THR A 47 -19.57 -34.63 -9.76
CA THR A 47 -18.83 -33.91 -10.81
C THR A 47 -17.94 -32.78 -10.29
N GLY A 48 -17.81 -32.62 -8.97
CA GLY A 48 -16.93 -31.63 -8.34
C GLY A 48 -17.61 -30.79 -7.25
N THR A 49 -16.88 -29.81 -6.72
CA THR A 49 -17.35 -28.91 -5.65
C THR A 49 -17.91 -27.61 -6.23
N SER A 50 -18.98 -27.10 -5.63
CA SER A 50 -19.46 -25.72 -5.81
C SER A 50 -19.29 -24.93 -4.53
N VAL A 51 -19.02 -23.64 -4.67
CA VAL A 51 -18.85 -22.69 -3.57
C VAL A 51 -19.86 -21.56 -3.75
N SER A 52 -20.38 -20.99 -2.67
CA SER A 52 -21.18 -19.75 -2.74
C SER A 52 -21.08 -18.97 -1.44
N LEU A 53 -21.19 -17.64 -1.53
CA LEU A 53 -21.35 -16.76 -0.38
C LEU A 53 -22.78 -16.84 0.17
N GLU A 54 -22.92 -17.17 1.46
CA GLU A 54 -24.20 -17.11 2.15
C GLU A 54 -24.61 -15.65 2.41
N LYS A 55 -25.92 -15.43 2.62
CA LYS A 55 -26.41 -14.13 3.07
C LYS A 55 -26.08 -13.96 4.54
N GLY A 56 -25.87 -12.72 4.96
CA GLY A 56 -25.63 -12.41 6.37
C GLY A 56 -24.25 -11.82 6.66
N SER A 57 -23.45 -11.52 5.63
CA SER A 57 -22.12 -10.96 5.82
C SER A 57 -22.17 -9.61 6.55
N VAL A 58 -21.11 -9.31 7.29
CA VAL A 58 -21.02 -8.09 8.10
C VAL A 58 -19.66 -7.45 7.89
N ILE A 59 -19.66 -6.14 7.70
CA ILE A 59 -18.43 -5.32 7.76
C ILE A 59 -18.36 -4.72 9.16
N HIS A 60 -17.22 -4.86 9.83
CA HIS A 60 -16.93 -4.24 11.12
C HIS A 60 -15.92 -3.12 10.89
N LEU A 61 -16.16 -1.93 11.43
CA LEU A 61 -15.21 -0.82 11.41
C LEU A 61 -14.87 -0.41 12.85
N TYR A 62 -13.59 -0.25 13.15
CA TYR A 62 -13.04 -0.03 14.49
C TYR A 62 -12.38 1.34 14.62
N HIS A 63 -12.13 1.79 15.86
CA HIS A 63 -11.62 3.14 16.18
C HIS A 63 -12.57 4.27 15.79
N MET A 64 -13.88 4.05 15.85
CA MET A 64 -14.88 5.04 15.42
C MET A 64 -14.97 6.27 16.33
N ASP A 65 -14.40 6.19 17.53
CA ASP A 65 -14.28 7.34 18.43
C ASP A 65 -13.13 8.29 18.05
N GLU A 66 -12.15 7.81 17.27
CA GLU A 66 -11.01 8.59 16.78
C GLU A 66 -11.30 9.28 15.44
N LYS A 67 -12.25 8.77 14.65
CA LYS A 67 -12.58 9.32 13.32
C LYS A 67 -13.62 10.42 13.43
N GLN A 68 -13.43 11.51 12.69
CA GLN A 68 -14.31 12.69 12.77
C GLN A 68 -15.19 12.86 11.54
N GLU A 69 -14.73 12.37 10.38
CA GLU A 69 -15.41 12.54 9.11
C GLU A 69 -15.47 11.24 8.31
N ILE A 70 -16.47 11.11 7.43
CA ILE A 70 -16.63 9.94 6.54
C ILE A 70 -15.40 9.71 5.67
N LYS A 71 -14.69 10.77 5.29
CA LYS A 71 -13.45 10.67 4.50
C LYS A 71 -12.36 9.87 5.21
N ASP A 72 -12.37 9.85 6.54
CA ASP A 72 -11.38 9.12 7.35
C ASP A 72 -11.65 7.60 7.33
N LEU A 73 -12.79 7.20 6.76
CA LEU A 73 -13.30 5.82 6.71
C LEU A 73 -13.61 5.30 5.33
N ALA A 74 -13.75 6.19 4.34
CA ALA A 74 -14.15 5.82 2.98
C ALA A 74 -13.25 4.74 2.38
N ARG A 75 -11.93 4.87 2.56
CA ARG A 75 -10.93 3.91 2.07
C ARG A 75 -11.06 2.55 2.75
N VAL A 76 -11.11 2.51 4.09
CA VAL A 76 -11.32 1.28 4.87
C VAL A 76 -12.64 0.61 4.50
N LEU A 77 -13.74 1.38 4.44
CA LEU A 77 -15.05 0.85 4.05
C LEU A 77 -15.03 0.26 2.63
N SER A 78 -14.39 0.95 1.68
CA SER A 78 -14.26 0.46 0.31
C SER A 78 -13.42 -0.81 0.23
N HIS A 79 -12.39 -0.94 1.07
CA HIS A 79 -11.55 -2.13 1.16
C HIS A 79 -12.36 -3.32 1.72
N GLU A 80 -13.05 -3.13 2.86
CA GLU A 80 -13.90 -4.20 3.45
C GLU A 80 -15.07 -4.59 2.54
N TYR A 81 -15.64 -3.61 1.82
CA TYR A 81 -16.63 -3.90 0.79
C TYR A 81 -16.01 -4.60 -0.42
N GLY A 82 -14.74 -4.34 -0.71
CA GLY A 82 -13.96 -5.07 -1.72
C GLY A 82 -13.84 -6.56 -1.40
N HIS A 83 -13.58 -6.93 -0.14
CA HIS A 83 -13.68 -8.32 0.31
C HIS A 83 -15.06 -8.91 0.03
N HIS A 84 -16.13 -8.18 0.38
CA HIS A 84 -17.50 -8.62 0.11
C HIS A 84 -17.76 -8.89 -1.37
N PHE A 85 -17.37 -7.93 -2.22
CA PHE A 85 -17.56 -7.99 -3.65
C PHE A 85 -16.79 -9.14 -4.29
N THR A 86 -15.50 -9.21 -4.03
CA THR A 86 -14.59 -10.16 -4.67
C THR A 86 -14.96 -11.58 -4.26
N ILE A 87 -15.21 -11.83 -2.96
CA ILE A 87 -15.60 -13.15 -2.46
C ILE A 87 -16.90 -13.64 -3.10
N TYR A 88 -17.91 -12.77 -3.27
CA TYR A 88 -19.17 -13.16 -3.92
C TYR A 88 -18.94 -13.66 -5.34
N TYR A 89 -18.19 -12.89 -6.15
CA TYR A 89 -18.01 -13.19 -7.56
C TYR A 89 -16.99 -14.32 -7.79
N LEU A 90 -15.93 -14.39 -7.00
CA LEU A 90 -14.99 -15.51 -6.99
C LEU A 90 -15.69 -16.81 -6.61
N ALA A 91 -16.51 -16.82 -5.55
CA ALA A 91 -17.18 -18.06 -5.12
C ALA A 91 -18.10 -18.60 -6.22
N LYS A 92 -18.72 -17.69 -6.97
CA LYS A 92 -19.67 -17.99 -8.03
C LYS A 92 -18.98 -18.44 -9.34
N ASN A 93 -17.88 -17.79 -9.71
CA ASN A 93 -17.33 -17.87 -11.07
C ASN A 93 -15.86 -18.34 -11.12
N ASP A 94 -15.12 -18.29 -10.02
CA ASP A 94 -13.73 -18.76 -9.88
C ASP A 94 -13.54 -19.52 -8.56
N LYS A 95 -14.22 -20.67 -8.46
CA LYS A 95 -14.22 -21.48 -7.23
C LYS A 95 -12.85 -21.97 -6.79
N ASN A 96 -11.88 -22.06 -7.71
CA ASN A 96 -10.53 -22.52 -7.40
C ASN A 96 -9.87 -21.58 -6.40
N PHE A 97 -10.20 -20.29 -6.41
CA PHE A 97 -9.78 -19.35 -5.37
C PHE A 97 -9.97 -19.86 -3.93
N PHE A 98 -10.99 -20.69 -3.67
CA PHE A 98 -11.29 -21.26 -2.34
C PHE A 98 -10.99 -22.75 -2.18
N LEU A 99 -10.54 -23.41 -3.24
CA LEU A 99 -10.32 -24.86 -3.28
C LEU A 99 -8.85 -25.20 -3.53
N ASP A 100 -8.22 -24.42 -4.41
CA ASP A 100 -6.84 -24.54 -4.87
C ASP A 100 -6.43 -23.17 -5.46
N TRP A 101 -5.98 -22.25 -4.61
CA TRP A 101 -5.88 -20.83 -4.95
C TRP A 101 -4.79 -20.53 -5.99
N GLU A 102 -3.73 -21.33 -6.06
CA GLU A 102 -2.68 -21.26 -7.09
C GLU A 102 -3.24 -21.61 -8.50
N GLU A 103 -4.28 -22.43 -8.54
CA GLU A 103 -5.03 -22.80 -9.75
C GLU A 103 -6.22 -21.84 -10.04
N SER A 104 -6.35 -20.76 -9.25
CA SER A 104 -7.38 -19.74 -9.51
C SER A 104 -7.00 -18.85 -10.68
N SER A 105 -8.00 -18.38 -11.42
CA SER A 105 -7.73 -17.46 -12.54
C SER A 105 -7.16 -16.14 -12.04
N PHE A 106 -7.59 -15.68 -10.86
CA PHE A 106 -7.06 -14.46 -10.25
C PHE A 106 -5.56 -14.55 -9.97
N TYR A 107 -5.08 -15.64 -9.35
CA TYR A 107 -3.65 -15.86 -9.09
C TYR A 107 -2.82 -15.78 -10.37
N GLN A 108 -3.30 -16.40 -11.44
CA GLN A 108 -2.63 -16.41 -12.74
C GLN A 108 -2.57 -15.01 -13.39
N ILE A 109 -3.67 -14.24 -13.32
CA ILE A 109 -3.76 -12.89 -13.86
C ILE A 109 -2.87 -11.91 -13.08
N ARG A 110 -2.76 -12.09 -11.76
CA ARG A 110 -1.83 -11.33 -10.92
C ARG A 110 -0.39 -11.86 -10.97
N GLU A 111 -0.09 -12.75 -11.93
CA GLU A 111 1.23 -13.32 -12.15
C GLU A 111 1.83 -13.93 -10.88
N GLY A 112 1.02 -14.66 -10.10
CA GLY A 112 1.43 -15.16 -8.78
C GLY A 112 2.75 -15.94 -8.78
N ASP A 113 3.07 -16.66 -9.87
CA ASP A 113 4.34 -17.37 -10.04
C ASP A 113 5.58 -16.45 -10.08
N VAL A 114 5.40 -15.18 -10.47
CA VAL A 114 6.44 -14.14 -10.42
C VAL A 114 6.62 -13.62 -8.99
N TYR A 115 5.58 -13.73 -8.16
CA TYR A 115 5.48 -13.19 -6.81
C TYR A 115 5.30 -14.32 -5.77
N PRO A 116 6.36 -15.09 -5.46
CA PRO A 116 6.26 -16.31 -4.64
C PRO A 116 5.84 -16.07 -3.18
N LYS A 117 5.78 -14.81 -2.75
CA LYS A 117 5.26 -14.43 -1.42
C LYS A 117 3.75 -14.40 -1.37
N MET A 118 3.07 -14.31 -2.51
CA MET A 118 1.61 -14.34 -2.58
C MET A 118 1.11 -15.62 -1.89
N SER A 119 0.05 -15.53 -1.10
CA SER A 119 -0.41 -16.65 -0.27
C SER A 119 -1.89 -16.57 0.05
N ASP A 120 -2.53 -17.70 0.33
CA ASP A 120 -3.82 -17.78 1.02
C ASP A 120 -3.70 -18.04 2.53
N ASP A 121 -2.47 -18.14 3.05
CA ASP A 121 -2.22 -18.37 4.48
C ASP A 121 -2.64 -17.12 5.29
N PRO A 122 -3.57 -17.23 6.25
CA PRO A 122 -3.96 -16.11 7.12
C PRO A 122 -2.84 -15.65 8.07
N GLN A 123 -1.68 -16.32 8.10
CA GLN A 123 -0.49 -15.89 8.84
C GLN A 123 0.56 -15.22 7.95
N ALA A 124 0.33 -15.16 6.63
CA ALA A 124 1.16 -14.38 5.73
C ALA A 124 1.08 -12.89 6.09
N ASP A 125 2.09 -12.14 5.68
CA ASP A 125 2.04 -10.68 5.70
C ASP A 125 0.82 -10.22 4.87
N HIS A 126 -0.06 -9.41 5.45
CA HIS A 126 -1.40 -9.11 4.91
C HIS A 126 -1.35 -8.66 3.45
N ARG A 127 -0.38 -7.81 3.10
CA ARG A 127 -0.19 -7.32 1.72
C ARG A 127 0.07 -8.42 0.69
N TRP A 128 0.56 -9.59 1.12
CA TRP A 128 0.81 -10.76 0.29
C TRP A 128 -0.38 -11.74 0.27
N MET A 129 -1.38 -11.53 1.11
CA MET A 129 -2.58 -12.36 1.11
C MET A 129 -3.41 -12.09 -0.14
N ILE A 130 -3.72 -13.14 -0.90
CA ILE A 130 -4.41 -13.00 -2.19
C ILE A 130 -5.81 -12.39 -2.05
N ALA A 131 -6.49 -12.59 -0.92
CA ALA A 131 -7.76 -11.96 -0.62
C ALA A 131 -7.62 -10.44 -0.42
N GLU A 132 -6.54 -9.98 0.20
CA GLU A 132 -6.25 -8.54 0.40
C GLU A 132 -5.92 -7.88 -0.94
N ILE A 133 -5.16 -8.56 -1.81
CA ILE A 133 -4.86 -8.10 -3.17
C ILE A 133 -6.17 -7.95 -3.97
N CYS A 134 -7.10 -8.90 -3.88
CA CYS A 134 -8.44 -8.78 -4.47
C CYS A 134 -9.19 -7.54 -3.96
N ALA A 135 -9.21 -7.32 -2.64
CA ALA A 135 -9.90 -6.18 -2.05
C ALA A 135 -9.29 -4.85 -2.51
N GLU A 136 -7.97 -4.78 -2.62
CA GLU A 136 -7.24 -3.61 -3.12
C GLU A 136 -7.47 -3.35 -4.62
N ASP A 137 -7.54 -4.40 -5.44
CA ASP A 137 -7.97 -4.31 -6.83
C ASP A 137 -9.38 -3.73 -6.92
N TYR A 138 -10.29 -4.20 -6.06
CA TYR A 138 -11.63 -3.64 -5.97
C TYR A 138 -11.59 -2.16 -5.63
N VAL A 139 -10.80 -1.73 -4.64
CA VAL A 139 -10.77 -0.30 -4.32
C VAL A 139 -10.32 0.49 -5.54
N GLN A 140 -9.25 0.11 -6.22
CA GLN A 140 -8.75 0.84 -7.39
C GLN A 140 -9.78 0.87 -8.55
N LEU A 141 -10.43 -0.25 -8.85
CA LEU A 141 -11.31 -0.38 -10.02
C LEU A 141 -12.74 0.10 -9.75
N TYR A 142 -13.27 -0.13 -8.55
CA TYR A 142 -14.71 -0.06 -8.24
C TYR A 142 -15.03 0.75 -6.98
N GLY A 143 -14.03 0.99 -6.13
CA GLY A 143 -14.19 1.77 -4.89
C GLY A 143 -14.72 3.19 -5.11
N SER A 144 -15.31 3.75 -4.06
CA SER A 144 -15.96 5.06 -4.10
C SER A 144 -15.01 6.21 -4.48
N PRO A 145 -15.53 7.32 -5.01
CA PRO A 145 -14.71 8.51 -5.26
C PRO A 145 -14.01 9.06 -4.01
N LEU A 146 -14.64 8.94 -2.83
CA LEU A 146 -14.06 9.43 -1.59
C LEU A 146 -12.93 8.53 -1.09
N ALA A 147 -13.02 7.21 -1.29
CA ALA A 147 -11.94 6.26 -1.01
C ALA A 147 -10.67 6.51 -1.84
N LYS A 148 -10.83 7.14 -3.01
CA LYS A 148 -9.75 7.46 -3.96
C LYS A 148 -9.25 8.90 -3.85
N LYS A 149 -9.70 9.64 -2.84
CA LYS A 149 -9.41 11.06 -2.72
C LYS A 149 -7.93 11.29 -2.45
N SER A 150 -7.32 12.15 -3.27
CA SER A 150 -5.93 12.56 -3.10
C SER A 150 -5.77 13.61 -2.00
N VAL A 151 -4.60 13.59 -1.34
CA VAL A 151 -4.18 14.61 -0.37
C VAL A 151 -3.05 15.47 -0.91
N LYS A 152 -3.02 16.74 -0.48
CA LYS A 152 -1.94 17.67 -0.83
C LYS A 152 -0.71 17.42 0.04
N VAL A 153 0.44 17.28 -0.60
CA VAL A 153 1.76 17.10 0.03
C VAL A 153 2.67 18.19 -0.51
N TYR A 154 3.42 18.82 0.39
CA TYR A 154 4.31 19.93 0.06
C TYR A 154 5.77 19.49 0.14
N ASP A 155 6.54 19.85 -0.88
CA ASP A 155 7.99 19.64 -0.83
C ASP A 155 8.67 20.53 0.23
N ILE A 156 9.98 20.38 0.42
CA ILE A 156 10.69 21.15 1.45
C ILE A 156 10.70 22.66 1.17
N SER A 157 10.69 23.08 -0.09
CA SER A 157 10.65 24.50 -0.46
C SER A 157 9.28 25.10 -0.14
N GLU A 158 8.21 24.42 -0.55
CA GLU A 158 6.83 24.84 -0.25
C GLU A 158 6.54 24.83 1.25
N ARG A 159 7.09 23.86 2.00
CA ARG A 159 6.99 23.84 3.46
C ARG A 159 7.70 25.02 4.10
N LEU A 160 8.86 25.43 3.59
CA LEU A 160 9.54 26.65 4.06
C LEU A 160 8.66 27.88 3.82
N GLU A 161 8.16 28.06 2.61
CA GLU A 161 7.31 29.21 2.25
C GLU A 161 6.04 29.30 3.08
N LYS A 162 5.48 28.15 3.47
CA LYS A 162 4.26 28.06 4.29
C LYS A 162 4.52 28.07 5.79
N GLY A 163 5.78 28.08 6.24
CA GLY A 163 6.14 27.99 7.65
C GLY A 163 5.80 26.65 8.30
N LEU A 164 5.86 25.54 7.53
CA LEU A 164 5.50 24.18 7.95
C LEU A 164 6.71 23.27 8.22
N LEU A 165 7.94 23.82 8.25
CA LEU A 165 9.17 23.02 8.38
C LEU A 165 9.32 22.30 9.73
N THR A 166 8.66 22.79 10.77
CA THR A 166 8.73 22.21 12.14
C THR A 166 7.55 21.30 12.45
N ASN A 167 6.63 21.10 11.51
CA ASN A 167 5.46 20.26 11.74
C ASN A 167 5.85 18.79 11.56
N ASP A 168 5.40 17.95 12.49
CA ASP A 168 5.45 16.50 12.29
C ASP A 168 4.59 16.15 11.07
N LEU A 169 5.23 15.57 10.06
CA LEU A 169 4.56 15.11 8.87
C LEU A 169 4.01 13.71 9.13
N ASN A 170 2.76 13.65 9.57
CA ASN A 170 2.05 12.39 9.74
C ASN A 170 1.22 12.13 8.48
N TYR A 171 1.66 11.18 7.67
CA TYR A 171 0.90 10.69 6.52
C TYR A 171 0.34 9.31 6.81
N SER A 172 -0.85 9.03 6.28
CA SER A 172 -1.54 7.77 6.44
C SER A 172 -1.43 6.93 5.16
N SER A 173 -1.32 5.61 5.31
CA SER A 173 -1.45 4.65 4.20
C SER A 173 -2.85 4.67 3.57
N GLN A 174 -3.83 5.28 4.23
CA GLN A 174 -5.18 5.47 3.69
C GLN A 174 -5.25 6.52 2.57
N TYR A 175 -4.17 7.27 2.33
CA TYR A 175 -4.12 8.28 1.28
C TYR A 175 -3.82 7.67 -0.09
N PHE A 176 -4.84 7.59 -0.92
CA PHE A 176 -4.83 6.87 -2.19
C PHE A 176 -3.74 7.32 -3.18
N ASN A 177 -3.42 8.62 -3.23
CA ASN A 177 -2.34 9.13 -4.10
C ASN A 177 -0.93 8.88 -3.56
N ILE A 178 -0.79 8.26 -2.38
CA ILE A 178 0.49 7.90 -1.78
C ILE A 178 0.66 6.37 -1.81
N VAL A 179 -0.37 5.66 -1.37
CA VAL A 179 -0.41 4.20 -1.30
C VAL A 179 -1.74 3.72 -1.91
N PRO A 180 -1.84 3.57 -3.24
CA PRO A 180 -3.08 3.13 -3.91
C PRO A 180 -3.52 1.71 -3.55
N GLN A 181 -2.56 0.89 -3.12
CA GLN A 181 -2.74 -0.47 -2.59
C GLN A 181 -1.68 -0.75 -1.52
N GLU A 182 -1.97 -1.65 -0.59
CA GLU A 182 -1.05 -1.99 0.50
C GLU A 182 0.27 -2.58 -0.02
N ASN A 183 0.20 -3.43 -1.06
CA ASN A 183 1.36 -4.09 -1.63
C ASN A 183 1.94 -3.31 -2.83
N MET A 184 2.91 -2.44 -2.59
CA MET A 184 3.58 -1.69 -3.66
C MET A 184 4.68 -2.50 -4.38
N ASP A 185 4.91 -3.76 -4.00
CA ASP A 185 5.90 -4.65 -4.65
C ASP A 185 5.33 -5.40 -5.85
N ILE A 186 4.00 -5.31 -6.05
CA ILE A 186 3.30 -5.82 -7.23
C ILE A 186 2.68 -4.65 -8.02
N PRO A 187 2.47 -4.81 -9.33
CA PRO A 187 1.83 -3.78 -10.15
C PRO A 187 0.45 -3.39 -9.59
N LEU A 188 0.07 -2.14 -9.78
CA LEU A 188 -1.27 -1.63 -9.47
C LEU A 188 -2.32 -2.36 -10.33
N ALA A 189 -3.59 -2.31 -9.92
CA ALA A 189 -4.65 -3.07 -10.56
C ALA A 189 -4.79 -2.74 -12.06
N LEU A 190 -4.58 -1.48 -12.45
CA LEU A 190 -4.66 -1.00 -13.83
C LEU A 190 -3.36 -1.18 -14.62
N GLU A 191 -2.25 -1.55 -13.97
CA GLU A 191 -0.98 -1.83 -14.65
C GLU A 191 -0.93 -3.23 -15.23
N VAL A 192 -1.82 -4.11 -14.76
CA VAL A 192 -2.01 -5.46 -15.31
C VAL A 192 -3.13 -5.41 -16.36
N GLU A 193 -2.74 -5.42 -17.64
CA GLU A 193 -3.63 -5.19 -18.79
C GLU A 193 -4.91 -6.06 -18.75
N VAL A 194 -4.78 -7.33 -18.36
CA VAL A 194 -5.89 -8.29 -18.34
C VAL A 194 -6.77 -8.21 -17.10
N ASN A 195 -6.33 -7.52 -16.04
CA ASN A 195 -6.98 -7.55 -14.72
C ASN A 195 -8.35 -6.86 -14.72
N THR A 196 -8.46 -5.71 -15.41
CA THR A 196 -9.75 -5.01 -15.52
C THR A 196 -10.77 -5.86 -16.26
N GLY A 197 -10.35 -6.51 -17.36
CA GLY A 197 -11.19 -7.41 -18.14
C GLY A 197 -11.65 -8.62 -17.33
N TYR A 198 -10.76 -9.20 -16.51
CA TYR A 198 -11.10 -10.30 -15.61
C TYR A 198 -12.21 -9.91 -14.63
N TRP A 199 -12.06 -8.80 -13.89
CA TRP A 199 -13.08 -8.39 -12.93
C TRP A 199 -14.40 -8.03 -13.61
N GLN A 200 -14.36 -7.44 -14.81
CA GLN A 200 -15.56 -7.15 -15.59
C GLN A 200 -16.28 -8.43 -16.05
N GLU A 201 -15.55 -9.43 -16.53
CA GLU A 201 -16.11 -10.73 -16.92
C GLU A 201 -16.70 -11.47 -15.71
N LEU A 202 -15.96 -11.47 -14.60
CA LEU A 202 -16.36 -12.14 -13.36
C LEU A 202 -17.62 -11.50 -12.76
N SER A 203 -17.70 -10.17 -12.75
CA SER A 203 -18.79 -9.44 -12.07
C SER A 203 -19.97 -9.09 -12.98
N GLY A 204 -19.72 -8.95 -14.28
CA GLY A 204 -20.63 -8.33 -15.25
C GLY A 204 -20.75 -6.81 -15.09
N ILE A 205 -19.83 -6.16 -14.37
CA ILE A 205 -19.85 -4.74 -14.07
C ILE A 205 -18.62 -4.07 -14.72
N ASP A 206 -18.87 -3.00 -15.47
CA ASP A 206 -17.80 -2.20 -16.07
C ASP A 206 -17.20 -1.24 -15.04
N SER A 207 -15.87 -1.23 -14.91
CA SER A 207 -15.14 -0.33 -14.02
C SER A 207 -15.12 1.11 -14.54
N ASN A 208 -15.36 1.32 -15.84
CA ASN A 208 -15.22 2.59 -16.55
C ASN A 208 -13.87 3.27 -16.25
N LYS A 209 -12.78 2.50 -16.24
CA LYS A 209 -11.41 3.00 -15.98
C LYS A 209 -10.62 3.09 -17.27
N SER A 210 -9.92 4.21 -17.44
CA SER A 210 -8.93 4.37 -18.51
C SER A 210 -7.54 4.02 -18.00
N VAL A 211 -6.76 3.32 -18.83
CA VAL A 211 -5.34 3.09 -18.55
C VAL A 211 -4.54 4.33 -18.95
N TYR A 212 -3.68 4.80 -18.05
CA TYR A 212 -2.79 5.94 -18.29
C TYR A 212 -1.35 5.46 -18.52
N SER A 213 -0.59 6.20 -19.31
CA SER A 213 0.84 5.91 -19.51
C SER A 213 1.66 6.13 -18.23
N LYS A 214 2.65 5.26 -17.95
CA LYS A 214 3.53 5.43 -16.80
C LYS A 214 4.31 6.75 -16.89
N PRO A 215 4.24 7.65 -15.89
CA PRO A 215 5.07 8.85 -15.85
C PRO A 215 6.54 8.48 -15.66
N LYS A 216 7.46 9.30 -16.17
CA LYS A 216 8.91 9.09 -16.05
C LYS A 216 9.53 10.15 -15.17
N LEU A 217 10.31 9.72 -14.18
CA LEU A 217 11.08 10.61 -13.30
C LEU A 217 12.37 11.05 -13.98
N ILE A 218 12.68 12.34 -13.88
CA ILE A 218 13.82 13.00 -14.53
C ILE A 218 14.53 13.87 -13.50
N LEU A 219 15.87 13.86 -13.55
CA LEU A 219 16.68 14.79 -12.75
C LEU A 219 16.62 16.19 -13.35
N GLY A 220 16.16 17.15 -12.55
CA GLY A 220 16.17 18.57 -12.87
C GLY A 220 17.42 19.29 -12.35
N GLU A 221 17.28 20.58 -12.04
CA GLU A 221 18.38 21.43 -11.57
C GLU A 221 18.95 20.96 -10.23
N ARG A 222 20.29 20.90 -10.16
CA ARG A 222 21.06 20.70 -8.93
C ARG A 222 21.75 22.00 -8.53
N LYS A 223 21.54 22.46 -7.30
CA LYS A 223 22.04 23.74 -6.82
C LYS A 223 22.68 23.63 -5.44
N GLU A 224 23.86 24.22 -5.27
CA GLU A 224 24.45 24.43 -3.95
C GLU A 224 23.76 25.62 -3.27
N VAL A 225 23.17 25.37 -2.10
CA VAL A 225 22.39 26.35 -1.35
C VAL A 225 23.26 27.08 -0.32
N SER A 226 24.18 26.37 0.32
CA SER A 226 25.17 26.92 1.27
C SER A 226 26.19 25.86 1.65
N ASN A 227 27.49 26.17 1.71
CA ASN A 227 28.54 25.33 2.33
C ASN A 227 28.43 23.82 2.05
N GLY A 228 28.23 23.42 0.78
CA GLY A 228 28.09 22.02 0.38
C GLY A 228 26.69 21.39 0.57
N TYR A 229 25.72 22.12 1.13
CA TYR A 229 24.32 21.70 1.13
C TYR A 229 23.71 21.87 -0.25
N ILE A 230 23.01 20.83 -0.72
CA ILE A 230 22.47 20.75 -2.08
C ILE A 230 20.94 20.75 -2.06
N ALA A 231 20.33 21.49 -2.96
CA ALA A 231 18.95 21.29 -3.40
C ALA A 231 18.97 20.60 -4.78
N GLN A 232 18.10 19.63 -4.97
CA GLN A 232 17.90 18.94 -6.23
C GLN A 232 16.42 19.02 -6.61
N THR A 233 16.15 19.46 -7.83
CA THR A 233 14.82 19.39 -8.42
C THR A 233 14.66 18.03 -9.10
N LEU A 234 13.51 17.40 -8.87
CA LEU A 234 13.04 16.24 -9.59
C LEU A 234 11.86 16.66 -10.44
N GLU A 235 11.83 16.23 -11.70
CA GLU A 235 10.79 16.55 -12.67
C GLU A 235 10.16 15.26 -13.21
N TRP A 236 8.96 15.35 -13.79
CA TRP A 236 8.35 14.18 -14.42
C TRP A 236 7.48 14.47 -15.63
N THR A 237 7.35 13.47 -16.48
CA THR A 237 6.49 13.54 -17.67
C THR A 237 5.01 13.40 -17.30
N SER A 238 4.15 13.96 -18.15
CA SER A 238 2.71 13.71 -18.07
C SER A 238 2.37 12.24 -18.31
N SER A 239 1.32 11.81 -17.64
CA SER A 239 0.66 10.52 -17.77
C SER A 239 -0.65 10.75 -18.53
N ILE A 240 -0.80 10.11 -19.70
CA ILE A 240 -1.87 10.37 -20.66
C ILE A 240 -2.60 9.05 -20.95
N ASN A 241 -3.93 9.07 -20.96
CA ASN A 241 -4.73 7.90 -21.35
C ASN A 241 -4.94 7.80 -22.86
N GLU A 242 -5.58 6.72 -23.31
CA GLU A 242 -5.86 6.49 -24.74
C GLU A 242 -6.75 7.56 -25.39
N GLN A 243 -7.56 8.27 -24.59
CA GLN A 243 -8.42 9.36 -25.04
C GLN A 243 -7.65 10.70 -25.12
N GLY A 244 -6.37 10.73 -24.76
CA GLY A 244 -5.55 11.94 -24.73
C GLY A 244 -5.76 12.81 -23.49
N GLU A 245 -6.44 12.29 -22.47
CA GLU A 245 -6.65 12.99 -21.20
C GLU A 245 -5.48 12.77 -20.26
N GLU A 246 -5.09 13.83 -19.56
CA GLU A 246 -3.99 13.81 -18.61
C GLU A 246 -4.47 13.48 -17.19
N ALA A 247 -3.66 12.73 -16.45
CA ALA A 247 -3.87 12.51 -15.02
C ALA A 247 -3.94 13.85 -14.27
N ILE A 248 -4.88 13.97 -13.34
CA ILE A 248 -5.19 15.22 -12.65
C ILE A 248 -4.40 15.42 -11.36
N ASN A 249 -3.80 14.35 -10.83
CA ASN A 249 -2.95 14.41 -9.66
C ASN A 249 -1.67 13.60 -9.90
N TYR A 250 -0.54 14.10 -9.41
CA TYR A 250 0.71 13.36 -9.35
C TYR A 250 1.26 13.47 -7.94
N THR A 251 1.84 12.39 -7.43
CA THR A 251 2.52 12.41 -6.14
C THR A 251 3.84 11.68 -6.25
N LEU A 252 4.94 12.38 -5.95
CA LEU A 252 6.25 11.76 -5.80
C LEU A 252 6.34 11.17 -4.38
N VAL A 253 6.62 9.87 -4.29
CA VAL A 253 6.74 9.13 -3.04
C VAL A 253 8.08 8.43 -3.00
N ALA A 254 8.75 8.51 -1.85
CA ALA A 254 9.90 7.68 -1.54
C ALA A 254 9.46 6.49 -0.70
N MET A 255 9.90 5.29 -1.05
CA MET A 255 9.59 4.04 -0.37
C MET A 255 10.88 3.38 0.11
N ASN A 256 10.77 2.67 1.21
CA ASN A 256 11.82 1.81 1.72
C ASN A 256 11.52 0.38 1.31
N SER A 257 12.31 -0.18 0.41
CA SER A 257 12.08 -1.52 -0.14
C SER A 257 12.14 -2.64 0.91
N ASN A 258 12.70 -2.38 2.10
CA ASN A 258 12.83 -3.38 3.16
C ASN A 258 11.77 -3.24 4.27
N THR A 259 11.47 -2.00 4.66
CA THR A 259 10.53 -1.73 5.77
C THR A 259 9.13 -1.37 5.29
N HIS A 260 8.97 -1.13 3.98
CA HIS A 260 7.74 -0.67 3.31
C HIS A 260 7.22 0.66 3.87
N GLN A 261 8.06 1.39 4.60
CA GLN A 261 7.77 2.77 4.99
C GLN A 261 7.77 3.65 3.75
N PHE A 262 6.84 4.60 3.73
CA PHE A 262 6.73 5.58 2.66
C PHE A 262 6.89 7.00 3.21
N LEU A 263 7.41 7.89 2.36
CA LEU A 263 7.52 9.31 2.60
C LEU A 263 7.06 10.04 1.33
N PRO A 264 5.86 10.63 1.33
CA PRO A 264 5.45 11.44 0.21
C PRO A 264 6.29 12.73 0.22
N ILE A 265 6.81 13.08 -0.95
CA ILE A 265 7.68 14.25 -1.13
C ILE A 265 6.84 15.45 -1.55
N LYS A 266 5.97 15.26 -2.55
CA LYS A 266 5.09 16.32 -3.07
C LYS A 266 3.94 15.72 -3.83
N SER A 267 2.77 16.35 -3.73
CA SER A 267 1.68 16.12 -4.67
C SER A 267 1.29 17.40 -5.38
N ILE A 268 0.87 17.25 -6.62
CA ILE A 268 0.46 18.36 -7.49
C ILE A 268 -0.86 18.06 -8.18
N SER A 269 -1.59 19.11 -8.51
CA SER A 269 -2.74 19.05 -9.41
C SER A 269 -2.35 19.43 -10.85
N ASP A 270 -3.26 19.19 -11.79
CA ASP A 270 -3.17 19.42 -13.24
C ASP A 270 -2.66 20.81 -13.67
N SER A 271 -2.78 21.84 -12.82
CA SER A 271 -2.29 23.20 -13.11
C SER A 271 -0.88 23.52 -12.61
N GLU A 272 -0.28 22.67 -11.78
CA GLU A 272 1.02 22.95 -11.14
C GLU A 272 2.19 22.39 -11.96
N THR A 273 3.38 22.95 -11.75
CA THR A 273 4.60 22.43 -12.38
C THR A 273 4.92 21.03 -11.86
N LYS A 274 5.21 20.10 -12.77
CA LYS A 274 5.56 18.70 -12.51
C LYS A 274 6.96 18.53 -11.96
N ASN A 275 7.19 19.13 -10.79
CA ASN A 275 8.47 19.09 -10.12
C ASN A 275 8.34 19.07 -8.61
N ALA A 276 9.37 18.57 -7.93
CA ALA A 276 9.54 18.61 -6.49
C ALA A 276 10.98 19.00 -6.16
N VAL A 277 11.16 19.80 -5.11
CA VAL A 277 12.48 20.10 -4.55
C VAL A 277 12.79 19.16 -3.40
N ILE A 278 13.94 18.50 -3.45
CA ILE A 278 14.52 17.69 -2.37
C ILE A 278 15.92 18.19 -1.99
N GLY A 279 16.47 17.70 -0.90
CA GLY A 279 17.70 18.16 -0.30
C GLY A 279 17.47 19.22 0.76
N THR A 280 18.14 20.35 0.58
CA THR A 280 18.26 21.38 1.59
C THR A 280 17.68 22.71 1.12
N VAL A 281 16.97 23.40 2.01
CA VAL A 281 16.52 24.78 1.82
C VAL A 281 17.13 25.70 2.89
N LEU A 282 17.17 26.99 2.58
CA LEU A 282 17.76 28.01 3.43
C LEU A 282 16.72 29.07 3.77
N ASP A 283 16.34 29.13 5.05
CA ASP A 283 15.52 30.22 5.59
C ASP A 283 16.43 31.41 5.93
N ARG A 284 16.17 32.55 5.30
CA ARG A 284 16.90 33.80 5.53
C ARG A 284 15.97 34.79 6.21
N ASN A 285 16.07 34.88 7.54
CA ASN A 285 15.34 35.88 8.30
C ASN A 285 16.33 36.91 8.90
N GLY A 286 16.49 38.04 8.20
CA GLY A 286 17.38 39.13 8.59
C GLY A 286 18.84 38.68 8.70
N PHE A 287 19.39 38.73 9.93
CA PHE A 287 20.77 38.34 10.22
C PHE A 287 20.95 36.84 10.50
N SER A 288 19.87 36.07 10.56
CA SER A 288 19.91 34.63 10.83
C SER A 288 19.70 33.82 9.54
N GLN A 289 20.53 32.80 9.37
CA GLN A 289 20.40 31.80 8.32
C GLN A 289 20.16 30.45 8.99
N ARG A 290 19.08 29.77 8.61
CA ARG A 290 18.77 28.42 9.08
C ARG A 290 18.69 27.48 7.89
N VAL A 291 19.36 26.34 8.03
CA VAL A 291 19.44 25.31 7.01
C VAL A 291 18.50 24.19 7.41
N TYR A 292 17.63 23.77 6.49
CA TYR A 292 16.71 22.66 6.70
C TYR A 292 16.92 21.62 5.61
N THR A 293 17.18 20.39 5.99
CA THR A 293 17.32 19.26 5.06
C THR A 293 16.11 18.35 5.20
N ASP A 294 15.56 17.88 4.09
CA ASP A 294 14.40 17.00 4.14
C ASP A 294 14.72 15.64 4.76
N SER A 295 13.68 14.97 5.26
CA SER A 295 13.79 13.67 5.91
C SER A 295 14.21 12.56 4.94
N PHE A 296 13.92 12.69 3.64
CA PHE A 296 14.34 11.73 2.63
C PHE A 296 15.86 11.66 2.58
N VAL A 297 16.53 12.80 2.34
CA VAL A 297 17.99 12.92 2.26
C VAL A 297 18.67 12.59 3.58
N GLN A 298 18.07 12.91 4.72
CA GLN A 298 18.63 12.54 6.04
C GLN A 298 18.70 11.02 6.27
N GLN A 299 17.80 10.27 5.63
CA GLN A 299 17.68 8.81 5.77
C GLN A 299 18.37 8.02 4.64
N LEU A 300 18.73 8.67 3.52
CA LEU A 300 19.51 8.05 2.45
C LEU A 300 20.80 7.42 2.99
N GLY A 301 21.05 6.16 2.59
CA GLY A 301 22.24 5.40 2.99
C GLY A 301 22.24 4.86 4.42
N LYS A 302 21.18 5.09 5.20
CA LYS A 302 21.01 4.55 6.57
C LYS A 302 19.96 3.44 6.65
N GLY A 303 19.72 2.75 5.52
CA GLY A 303 18.58 1.86 5.37
C GLY A 303 17.24 2.61 5.33
N GLY A 304 17.25 3.87 4.89
CA GLY A 304 16.06 4.68 4.66
C GLY A 304 15.41 4.39 3.30
N TYR A 305 14.72 5.37 2.74
CA TYR A 305 14.06 5.25 1.44
C TYR A 305 15.06 5.06 0.31
N ASP A 306 14.84 4.09 -0.56
CA ASP A 306 15.70 3.73 -1.68
C ASP A 306 14.95 3.66 -3.02
N ASP A 307 13.62 3.63 -2.99
CA ASP A 307 12.76 3.57 -4.17
C ASP A 307 11.94 4.86 -4.33
N LEU A 308 12.12 5.58 -5.44
CA LEU A 308 11.28 6.72 -5.80
C LEU A 308 10.26 6.29 -6.84
N ARG A 309 8.98 6.64 -6.61
CA ARG A 309 7.89 6.43 -7.56
C ARG A 309 7.01 7.66 -7.68
N ILE A 310 6.42 7.83 -8.85
CA ILE A 310 5.37 8.83 -9.09
C ILE A 310 4.04 8.08 -9.21
N ILE A 311 3.11 8.39 -8.31
CA ILE A 311 1.73 7.92 -8.40
C ILE A 311 0.94 8.97 -9.16
N ALA A 312 0.43 8.63 -10.35
CA ALA A 312 -0.46 9.48 -11.11
C ALA A 312 -1.91 9.00 -10.95
N VAL A 313 -2.83 9.93 -10.69
CA VAL A 313 -4.25 9.64 -10.48
C VAL A 313 -5.12 10.39 -11.49
N GLY A 314 -5.93 9.64 -12.24
CA GLY A 314 -6.89 10.11 -13.23
C GLY A 314 -8.18 10.70 -12.65
N ARG A 315 -9.05 11.22 -13.52
CA ARG A 315 -10.30 11.90 -13.12
C ARG A 315 -11.28 10.99 -12.38
N ASN A 316 -11.28 9.69 -12.68
CA ASN A 316 -12.17 8.72 -12.05
C ASN A 316 -11.43 7.89 -10.98
N GLY A 317 -10.29 8.38 -10.50
CA GLY A 317 -9.45 7.71 -9.51
C GLY A 317 -8.68 6.52 -10.06
N GLU A 318 -8.41 6.49 -11.37
CA GLU A 318 -7.47 5.55 -11.97
C GLU A 318 -6.07 5.83 -11.44
N ALA A 319 -5.39 4.85 -10.84
CA ALA A 319 -4.02 5.01 -10.36
C ALA A 319 -3.05 4.24 -11.26
N ILE A 320 -1.92 4.88 -11.60
CA ILE A 320 -0.77 4.26 -12.28
C ILE A 320 0.50 4.71 -11.54
N SER A 321 1.48 3.83 -11.44
CA SER A 321 2.79 4.15 -10.90
C SER A 321 3.79 4.37 -12.04
N SER A 322 4.79 5.19 -11.80
CA SER A 322 6.03 5.11 -12.59
C SER A 322 6.74 3.79 -12.34
N ASP A 323 7.77 3.52 -13.13
CA ASP A 323 8.81 2.57 -12.74
C ASP A 323 9.44 2.98 -11.40
N SER A 324 10.12 2.03 -10.76
CA SER A 324 10.92 2.30 -9.56
C SER A 324 12.21 3.03 -9.94
N TYR A 325 12.65 3.99 -9.13
CA TYR A 325 13.90 4.71 -9.35
C TYR A 325 14.80 4.70 -8.12
N LEU A 326 16.04 4.25 -8.30
CA LEU A 326 17.10 4.42 -7.32
C LEU A 326 17.76 5.78 -7.50
N MET A 327 17.88 6.54 -6.42
CA MET A 327 18.60 7.81 -6.43
C MET A 327 19.85 7.77 -5.56
N ASP A 328 20.99 8.12 -6.13
CA ASP A 328 22.16 8.52 -5.34
C ASP A 328 22.21 10.05 -5.29
N PHE A 329 21.79 10.57 -4.14
CA PHE A 329 21.71 12.01 -3.93
C PHE A 329 23.08 12.70 -3.93
N ASN A 330 24.16 12.00 -3.55
CA ASN A 330 25.50 12.59 -3.50
C ASN A 330 26.08 12.78 -4.90
N SER A 331 25.96 11.77 -5.75
CA SER A 331 26.39 11.86 -7.15
C SER A 331 25.40 12.60 -8.03
N GLY A 332 24.14 12.74 -7.59
CA GLY A 332 23.07 13.32 -8.39
C GLY A 332 22.71 12.41 -9.56
N THR A 333 22.68 11.10 -9.32
CA THR A 333 22.31 10.10 -10.33
C THR A 333 20.97 9.45 -9.99
N LEU A 334 20.25 9.06 -11.04
CA LEU A 334 18.93 8.44 -10.98
C LEU A 334 18.93 7.26 -11.95
N ILE A 335 18.59 6.07 -11.45
CA ILE A 335 18.59 4.83 -12.20
C ILE A 335 17.20 4.23 -12.13
N SER A 336 16.56 4.02 -13.28
CA SER A 336 15.29 3.33 -13.37
C SER A 336 15.51 1.83 -13.16
N LYS A 337 14.82 1.24 -12.18
CA LYS A 337 14.57 -0.21 -12.11
C LYS A 337 13.34 -0.48 -12.98
N SER A 338 13.52 -1.06 -14.16
CA SER A 338 12.37 -1.62 -14.89
C SER A 338 11.83 -2.82 -14.08
N GLU A 339 10.51 -3.04 -14.08
CA GLU A 339 9.93 -4.25 -13.47
C GLU A 339 10.44 -5.51 -14.20
N PRO A 340 10.86 -6.58 -13.51
CA PRO A 340 12.03 -7.27 -14.01
C PRO A 340 11.94 -8.80 -14.03
N ALA A 341 12.77 -9.35 -14.92
CA ALA A 341 13.42 -10.64 -14.71
C ALA A 341 14.36 -10.67 -13.46
N SER A 342 14.22 -9.75 -12.50
CA SER A 342 15.11 -9.55 -11.32
C SER A 342 14.36 -9.47 -9.99
N ILE A 343 13.03 -9.55 -9.96
CA ILE A 343 12.24 -9.57 -8.72
C ILE A 343 12.54 -10.87 -7.93
N GLN A 344 12.84 -11.96 -8.64
CA GLN A 344 13.23 -13.23 -8.03
C GLN A 344 14.54 -13.15 -7.21
N GLU A 345 15.52 -12.32 -7.63
CA GLU A 345 16.79 -12.20 -6.90
C GLU A 345 16.66 -11.33 -5.63
N GLU A 346 15.73 -10.38 -5.61
CA GLU A 346 15.49 -9.48 -4.47
C GLU A 346 14.66 -10.20 -3.38
N TYR A 347 13.64 -10.98 -3.77
CA TYR A 347 12.89 -11.81 -2.82
C TYR A 347 13.76 -12.85 -2.13
N GLN A 348 14.61 -13.57 -2.88
CA GLN A 348 15.53 -14.56 -2.31
C GLN A 348 16.48 -13.96 -1.26
N LYS A 349 16.86 -12.69 -1.38
CA LYS A 349 17.71 -12.00 -0.40
C LYS A 349 16.92 -11.56 0.84
N SER A 350 15.69 -11.08 0.66
CA SER A 350 14.82 -10.67 1.77
C SER A 350 14.38 -11.85 2.63
N ASP A 351 14.04 -12.99 2.01
CA ASP A 351 13.58 -14.19 2.72
C ASP A 351 14.69 -14.78 3.58
N GLN A 352 15.94 -14.78 3.06
CA GLN A 352 17.11 -15.17 3.85
C GLN A 352 17.39 -14.24 5.04
N GLN A 353 17.00 -12.97 4.97
CA GLN A 353 17.14 -12.03 6.08
C GLN A 353 16.03 -12.20 7.11
N GLU A 354 14.79 -12.44 6.67
CA GLU A 354 13.64 -12.65 7.54
C GLU A 354 13.70 -14.01 8.25
N GLU A 355 14.15 -15.06 7.56
CA GLU A 355 14.38 -16.39 8.12
C GLU A 355 15.49 -16.35 9.18
N LYS A 356 16.61 -15.64 8.91
CA LYS A 356 17.64 -15.37 9.92
C LYS A 356 17.12 -14.55 11.09
N ALA A 357 16.23 -13.59 10.87
CA ALA A 357 15.63 -12.82 11.96
C ALA A 357 14.69 -13.68 12.82
N LYS A 358 13.95 -14.62 12.22
CA LYS A 358 13.12 -15.61 12.92
C LYS A 358 13.98 -16.61 13.71
N GLU A 359 15.07 -17.11 13.13
CA GLU A 359 16.05 -17.96 13.82
C GLU A 359 16.68 -17.24 15.03
N ASN A 360 17.12 -15.99 14.85
CA ASN A 360 17.70 -15.21 15.95
C ASN A 360 16.70 -14.99 17.09
N LYS A 361 15.43 -14.69 16.79
CA LYS A 361 14.38 -14.57 17.82
C LYS A 361 14.11 -15.89 18.54
N LEU A 362 14.19 -17.02 17.83
CA LEU A 362 14.03 -18.35 18.44
C LEU A 362 15.21 -18.68 19.37
N VAL A 363 16.43 -18.35 18.98
CA VAL A 363 17.63 -18.51 19.81
C VAL A 363 17.54 -17.65 21.07
N GLU A 364 17.19 -16.37 20.95
CA GLU A 364 16.99 -15.48 22.11
C GLU A 364 15.90 -15.97 23.07
N PHE A 365 14.83 -16.58 22.53
CA PHE A 365 13.76 -17.17 23.33
C PHE A 365 14.25 -18.42 24.10
N LEU A 366 15.02 -19.30 23.44
CA LEU A 366 15.59 -20.49 24.07
C LEU A 366 16.61 -20.13 25.15
N ASP A 367 17.46 -19.13 24.92
CA ASP A 367 18.42 -18.64 25.91
C ASP A 367 17.71 -18.12 27.16
N ARG A 368 16.62 -17.35 26.99
CA ARG A 368 15.77 -16.90 28.11
C ARG A 368 15.17 -18.04 28.92
N ILE A 369 14.75 -19.12 28.26
CA ILE A 369 14.22 -20.31 28.95
C ILE A 369 15.33 -21.00 29.74
N MET A 370 16.52 -21.16 29.14
CA MET A 370 17.65 -21.79 29.80
C MET A 370 18.11 -21.00 31.02
N ASP A 371 18.18 -19.67 30.94
CA ASP A 371 18.52 -18.81 32.08
C ASP A 371 17.53 -18.95 33.23
N GLN A 372 16.22 -19.03 32.94
CA GLN A 372 15.19 -19.26 33.95
C GLN A 372 15.31 -20.64 34.60
N LEU A 373 15.65 -21.68 33.82
CA LEU A 373 15.88 -23.02 34.33
C LEU A 373 17.13 -23.07 35.22
N PHE A 374 18.23 -22.43 34.81
CA PHE A 374 19.45 -22.35 35.62
C PHE A 374 19.21 -21.61 36.94
N SER A 375 18.48 -20.50 36.93
CA SER A 375 18.16 -19.78 38.18
C SER A 375 17.30 -20.62 39.13
N LEU A 376 16.39 -21.44 38.60
CA LEU A 376 15.59 -22.39 39.37
C LEU A 376 16.45 -23.51 39.96
N PHE A 377 17.41 -24.03 39.20
CA PHE A 377 18.37 -25.03 39.68
C PHE A 377 19.27 -24.47 40.79
N GLU A 378 19.83 -23.27 40.62
CA GLU A 378 20.66 -22.62 41.65
C GLU A 378 19.88 -22.39 42.96
N GLN A 379 18.62 -21.94 42.87
CA GLN A 379 17.75 -21.79 44.04
C GLN A 379 17.41 -23.11 44.75
N LEU A 380 17.38 -24.23 44.01
CA LEU A 380 17.15 -25.56 44.57
C LEU A 380 18.40 -26.13 45.24
N PHE A 381 19.59 -25.85 44.71
CA PHE A 381 20.87 -26.30 45.27
C PHE A 381 21.30 -25.49 46.50
N ASP A 382 21.06 -24.17 46.52
CA ASP A 382 21.36 -23.33 47.70
C ASP A 382 20.50 -23.69 48.92
N LYS A 383 19.33 -24.30 48.71
CA LYS A 383 18.47 -24.80 49.80
C LYS A 383 18.89 -26.13 50.40
N GLN A 384 19.86 -26.84 49.81
CA GLN A 384 20.37 -28.11 50.36
C GLN A 384 21.68 -27.96 51.15
N VAL A 385 22.28 -26.76 51.19
CA VAL A 385 23.56 -26.50 51.87
C VAL A 385 23.41 -25.59 53.11
N SER A 386 22.18 -25.18 53.47
CA SER A 386 21.88 -24.40 54.68
C SER A 386 21.29 -25.22 55.82
#